data_AF-A0AAU4U4W9-F1
#
_entry.id   AF-A0AAU4U4W9-F1
#
_cell.length_a   1.000
_cell.length_b   1.000
_cell.length_c   1.000
_cell.angle_alpha   90.00
_cell.angle_beta   90.00
_cell.angle_gamma   90.00
#
_symmetry.space_group_name_H-M   'P 1'
#
loop_
_entity.id
_entity.type
_entity.pdbx_description
1 polymer ?
#
loop_
_entity_poly.entity_id
_entity_poly.type
_entity_poly.pdbx_seq_one_letter_code
_entity_poly.pdbx_strand_id
1 'polypeptide(L)'
;MLRIAVPNKGSLSGPASAMLHEAGYQQRRESKELRIVDPENEVEFFYLRPRDIAIYVSSGRLDIGITGRDLLIDSGAKAEEILPLGFARSTFRFAGKPGTAAGIEDLAGLTVATSYEGIVAKHLADHGVDASVVHLDGAVETAIELGVAEVIADVVETGTSLRNAGLEVFGEPIMKSEAIVIRRVGAEAEDTAEPKVQQFLRRLQGVLVARTYVMMDYDCRVEQLEKAVALTPGLESPTVSPLHNEGWVAVRAMVPSKEAQRIMDDLYDIGARAILTTAIHACRL
;
A
#
# COMPACT_ATOMS: atom_id res chain seq x y z
N MET A 1 -26.05 1.38 2.53
CA MET A 1 -24.80 2.15 2.30
C MET A 1 -23.65 1.26 2.69
N LEU A 2 -22.53 1.30 1.95
CA LEU A 2 -21.34 0.52 2.26
C LEU A 2 -20.55 1.20 3.40
N ARG A 3 -20.28 0.49 4.49
CA ARG A 3 -19.57 0.99 5.67
C ARG A 3 -18.11 0.56 5.64
N ILE A 4 -17.21 1.54 5.66
CA ILE A 4 -15.79 1.34 5.37
C ILE A 4 -14.96 1.89 6.53
N ALA A 5 -14.14 1.05 7.15
CA ALA A 5 -13.10 1.51 8.08
C ALA A 5 -11.88 2.08 7.33
N VAL A 6 -11.39 3.24 7.77
CA VAL A 6 -10.20 3.90 7.23
C VAL A 6 -9.24 4.26 8.37
N PRO A 7 -7.91 4.13 8.19
CA PRO A 7 -6.91 4.54 9.18
C PRO A 7 -7.02 6.03 9.52
N ASN A 8 -7.17 6.37 10.80
CA ASN A 8 -7.27 7.77 11.24
C ASN A 8 -5.92 8.48 11.42
N LYS A 9 -4.83 7.73 11.57
CA LYS A 9 -3.47 8.24 11.81
C LYS A 9 -2.40 7.25 11.30
N GLY A 10 -1.15 7.65 11.41
CA GLY A 10 0.01 6.84 11.03
C GLY A 10 0.28 6.84 9.52
N SER A 11 1.25 6.03 9.09
CA SER A 11 1.72 5.94 7.71
C SER A 11 0.65 5.51 6.71
N LEU A 12 -0.41 4.83 7.17
CA LEU A 12 -1.53 4.39 6.33
C LEU A 12 -2.55 5.49 6.00
N SER A 13 -2.75 6.47 6.89
CA SER A 13 -3.91 7.39 6.83
C SER A 13 -3.88 8.33 5.63
N GLY A 14 -2.75 8.99 5.39
CA GLY A 14 -2.58 9.92 4.27
C GLY A 14 -2.73 9.22 2.91
N PRO A 15 -1.95 8.17 2.64
CA PRO A 15 -2.03 7.42 1.38
C PRO A 15 -3.41 6.78 1.12
N ALA A 16 -4.08 6.26 2.17
CA ALA A 16 -5.43 5.72 2.03
C ALA A 16 -6.44 6.81 1.65
N SER A 17 -6.38 7.98 2.31
CA SER A 17 -7.27 9.10 2.00
C SER A 17 -7.04 9.63 0.58
N ALA A 18 -5.77 9.72 0.15
CA ALA A 18 -5.42 10.14 -1.21
C ALA A 18 -5.96 9.16 -2.27
N MET A 19 -5.79 7.85 -2.04
CA MET A 19 -6.32 6.83 -2.95
C MET A 19 -7.85 6.86 -3.01
N LEU A 20 -8.54 7.04 -1.89
CA LEU A 20 -10.00 7.18 -1.87
C LEU A 20 -10.47 8.43 -2.61
N HIS A 21 -9.75 9.55 -2.49
CA HIS A 21 -10.01 10.77 -3.25
C HIS A 21 -9.84 10.55 -4.77
N GLU A 22 -8.73 9.91 -5.18
CA GLU A 22 -8.47 9.54 -6.58
C GLU A 22 -9.55 8.59 -7.14
N ALA A 23 -10.12 7.73 -6.28
CA ALA A 23 -11.22 6.84 -6.62
C ALA A 23 -12.61 7.55 -6.65
N GLY A 24 -12.66 8.86 -6.40
CA GLY A 24 -13.86 9.68 -6.48
C GLY A 24 -14.76 9.63 -5.24
N TYR A 25 -14.23 9.27 -4.07
CA TYR A 25 -14.97 9.28 -2.81
C TYR A 25 -14.74 10.57 -2.02
N GLN A 26 -15.79 11.07 -1.36
CA GLN A 26 -15.68 12.21 -0.46
C GLN A 26 -14.78 11.87 0.73
N GLN A 27 -13.80 12.72 1.01
CA GLN A 27 -12.89 12.60 2.15
C GLN A 27 -13.24 13.58 3.27
N ARG A 28 -12.76 13.28 4.49
CA ARG A 28 -12.84 14.20 5.63
C ARG A 28 -12.08 15.50 5.32
N ARG A 29 -12.61 16.62 5.81
CA ARG A 29 -11.96 17.94 5.71
C ARG A 29 -10.99 18.15 6.86
N GLU A 30 -11.33 17.62 8.03
CA GLU A 30 -10.53 17.74 9.24
C GLU A 30 -10.18 16.37 9.83
N SER A 31 -8.99 16.24 10.41
CA SER A 31 -8.53 14.98 11.00
C SER A 31 -9.36 14.52 12.21
N LYS A 32 -10.10 15.43 12.85
CA LYS A 32 -11.00 15.15 13.99
C LYS A 32 -12.33 14.52 13.56
N GLU A 33 -12.70 14.61 12.28
CA GLU A 33 -13.90 13.95 11.78
C GLU A 33 -13.67 12.43 11.76
N LEU A 34 -14.36 11.73 12.66
CA LEU A 34 -14.26 10.27 12.79
C LEU A 34 -15.27 9.53 11.89
N ARG A 35 -16.17 10.26 11.23
CA ARG A 35 -17.22 9.71 10.40
C ARG A 35 -17.54 10.69 9.27
N ILE A 36 -17.64 10.18 8.04
CA ILE A 36 -18.10 10.92 6.86
C ILE A 36 -19.11 10.09 6.11
N VAL A 37 -20.19 10.74 5.66
CA VAL A 37 -21.21 10.14 4.81
C VAL A 37 -21.06 10.73 3.42
N ASP A 38 -20.95 9.87 2.41
CA ASP A 38 -20.93 10.22 0.99
C ASP A 38 -22.23 9.69 0.37
N PRO A 39 -23.28 10.51 0.27
CA PRO A 39 -24.58 10.07 -0.21
C PRO A 39 -24.57 9.73 -1.71
N GLU A 40 -23.73 10.39 -2.50
CA GLU A 40 -23.65 10.17 -3.96
C GLU A 40 -23.08 8.79 -4.29
N ASN A 41 -22.08 8.36 -3.52
CA ASN A 41 -21.50 7.02 -3.65
C ASN A 41 -22.15 5.98 -2.72
N GLU A 42 -23.15 6.39 -1.95
CA GLU A 42 -23.83 5.59 -0.94
C GLU A 42 -22.88 4.85 0.02
N VAL A 43 -21.83 5.54 0.47
CA VAL A 43 -20.81 5.01 1.39
C VAL A 43 -20.70 5.82 2.67
N GLU A 44 -20.26 5.17 3.74
CA GLU A 44 -20.02 5.77 5.04
C GLU A 44 -18.63 5.35 5.54
N PHE A 45 -17.75 6.33 5.71
CA PHE A 45 -16.39 6.13 6.20
C PHE A 45 -16.32 6.31 7.71
N PHE A 46 -15.62 5.39 8.38
CA PHE A 46 -15.30 5.45 9.80
C PHE A 46 -13.78 5.51 9.96
N TYR A 47 -13.27 6.58 10.55
CA TYR A 47 -11.84 6.77 10.76
C TYR A 47 -11.42 6.20 12.12
N LEU A 48 -10.74 5.05 12.10
CA LEU A 48 -10.42 4.26 13.28
C LEU A 48 -8.92 4.12 13.49
N ARG A 49 -8.49 3.68 14.68
CA ARG A 49 -7.09 3.33 14.89
C ARG A 49 -6.76 2.09 14.04
N PRO A 50 -5.62 2.05 13.33
CA PRO A 50 -5.28 0.95 12.44
C PRO A 50 -5.39 -0.46 13.07
N ARG A 51 -4.91 -0.61 14.32
CA ARG A 51 -4.98 -1.86 15.10
C ARG A 51 -6.40 -2.37 15.32
N ASP A 52 -7.39 -1.46 15.41
CA ASP A 52 -8.76 -1.85 15.74
C ASP A 52 -9.58 -2.23 14.48
N ILE A 53 -9.12 -1.84 13.28
CA ILE A 53 -9.90 -1.99 12.04
C ILE A 53 -10.29 -3.44 11.77
N ALA A 54 -9.35 -4.38 11.91
CA ALA A 54 -9.61 -5.80 11.69
C ALA A 54 -10.68 -6.35 12.66
N ILE A 55 -10.66 -5.90 13.92
CA ILE A 55 -11.66 -6.27 14.93
C ILE A 55 -13.04 -5.75 14.54
N TYR A 56 -13.15 -4.46 14.17
CA TYR A 56 -14.44 -3.88 13.76
C TYR A 56 -15.05 -4.56 12.53
N VAL A 57 -14.23 -4.84 11.51
CA VAL A 57 -14.66 -5.56 10.30
C VAL A 57 -15.10 -6.97 10.63
N SER A 58 -14.31 -7.71 11.42
CA SER A 58 -14.67 -9.09 11.81
C SER A 58 -15.96 -9.18 12.63
N SER A 59 -16.34 -8.11 13.34
CA SER A 59 -17.58 -8.04 14.13
C SER A 59 -18.84 -7.92 13.28
N GLY A 60 -18.72 -7.69 11.97
CA GLY A 60 -19.83 -7.51 11.03
C GLY A 60 -20.54 -6.15 11.13
N ARG A 61 -19.97 -5.19 11.87
CA ARG A 61 -20.51 -3.82 11.98
C ARG A 61 -20.08 -2.91 10.83
N LEU A 62 -18.94 -3.24 10.21
CA LEU A 62 -18.36 -2.58 9.04
C LEU A 62 -18.16 -3.65 7.97
N ASP A 63 -18.43 -3.30 6.72
CA ASP A 63 -18.43 -4.25 5.60
C ASP A 63 -16.99 -4.54 5.16
N ILE A 64 -16.19 -3.48 5.04
CA ILE A 64 -14.76 -3.55 4.65
C ILE A 64 -13.91 -2.57 5.46
N GLY A 65 -12.59 -2.73 5.40
CA GLY A 65 -11.65 -1.80 6.01
C GLY A 65 -10.31 -1.74 5.30
N ILE A 66 -9.59 -0.63 5.44
CA ILE A 66 -8.20 -0.48 4.99
C ILE A 66 -7.28 -0.57 6.21
N THR A 67 -6.32 -1.50 6.21
CA THR A 67 -5.33 -1.63 7.30
C THR A 67 -4.00 -2.18 6.76
N GLY A 68 -3.02 -2.42 7.63
CA GLY A 68 -1.77 -3.10 7.28
C GLY A 68 -1.92 -4.63 7.36
N ARG A 69 -1.24 -5.36 6.48
CA ARG A 69 -1.24 -6.84 6.49
C ARG A 69 -0.70 -7.41 7.81
N ASP A 70 0.34 -6.79 8.35
CA ASP A 70 0.87 -7.04 9.70
C ASP A 70 -0.22 -6.91 10.78
N LEU A 71 -0.95 -5.79 10.78
CA LEU A 71 -2.02 -5.54 11.75
C LEU A 71 -3.17 -6.54 11.64
N LEU A 72 -3.53 -6.96 10.41
CA LEU A 72 -4.52 -8.01 10.21
C LEU A 72 -4.06 -9.33 10.84
N ILE A 73 -2.85 -9.78 10.52
CA ILE A 73 -2.31 -11.06 10.99
C ILE A 73 -2.17 -11.05 12.51
N ASP A 74 -1.63 -9.98 13.08
CA ASP A 74 -1.44 -9.81 14.52
C ASP A 74 -2.76 -9.85 15.29
N SER A 75 -3.81 -9.22 14.75
CA SER A 75 -5.11 -9.14 15.42
C SER A 75 -5.79 -10.49 15.64
N GLY A 76 -5.44 -11.52 14.87
CA GLY A 76 -6.14 -12.80 14.86
C GLY A 76 -7.63 -12.71 14.49
N ALA A 77 -8.08 -11.56 13.98
CA ALA A 77 -9.48 -11.31 13.67
C ALA A 77 -9.97 -12.18 12.51
N LYS A 78 -11.26 -12.56 12.53
CA LYS A 78 -11.90 -13.32 11.44
C LYS A 78 -12.19 -12.44 10.23
N ALA A 79 -11.13 -11.88 9.65
CA ALA A 79 -11.15 -11.07 8.45
C ALA A 79 -10.12 -11.59 7.44
N GLU A 80 -10.40 -11.37 6.15
CA GLU A 80 -9.54 -11.80 5.05
C GLU A 80 -9.14 -10.60 4.19
N GLU A 81 -7.93 -10.67 3.64
CA GLU A 81 -7.44 -9.74 2.64
C GLU A 81 -8.15 -9.96 1.30
N ILE A 82 -8.61 -8.88 0.67
CA ILE A 82 -9.30 -8.92 -0.63
C ILE A 82 -8.66 -8.04 -1.71
N LEU A 83 -7.78 -7.10 -1.34
CA LEU A 83 -7.03 -6.29 -2.29
C LEU A 83 -5.76 -5.69 -1.67
N PRO A 84 -4.55 -6.00 -2.17
CA PRO A 84 -3.35 -5.25 -1.83
C PRO A 84 -3.35 -3.86 -2.49
N LEU A 85 -2.94 -2.83 -1.76
CA LEU A 85 -2.98 -1.44 -2.20
C LEU A 85 -1.61 -0.88 -2.61
N GLY A 86 -0.53 -1.65 -2.47
CA GLY A 86 0.78 -1.31 -3.03
C GLY A 86 1.53 -0.17 -2.34
N PHE A 87 1.01 0.40 -1.25
CA PHE A 87 1.64 1.47 -0.46
C PHE A 87 1.89 1.05 1.00
N ALA A 88 2.65 1.87 1.75
CA ALA A 88 3.07 1.57 3.13
C ALA A 88 3.75 0.20 3.25
N ARG A 89 4.68 -0.08 2.33
CA ARG A 89 5.41 -1.35 2.29
C ARG A 89 6.45 -1.38 3.40
N SER A 90 6.51 -2.49 4.11
CA SER A 90 7.48 -2.72 5.18
C SER A 90 7.84 -4.20 5.30
N THR A 91 8.87 -4.48 6.08
CA THR A 91 9.20 -5.84 6.53
C THR A 91 9.08 -5.91 8.03
N PHE A 92 8.53 -6.99 8.58
CA PHE A 92 8.55 -7.26 10.01
C PHE A 92 9.79 -8.10 10.33
N ARG A 93 10.66 -7.64 11.23
CA ARG A 93 11.98 -8.26 11.46
C ARG A 93 12.34 -8.30 12.94
N PHE A 94 13.20 -9.27 13.28
CA PHE A 94 13.95 -9.23 14.52
C PHE A 94 15.10 -8.23 14.45
N ALA A 95 15.41 -7.61 15.58
CA ALA A 95 16.60 -6.78 15.77
C ALA A 95 17.14 -6.89 17.19
N GLY A 96 18.45 -6.74 17.34
CA GLY A 96 19.15 -6.86 18.62
C GLY A 96 20.47 -6.09 18.59
N LYS A 97 21.24 -6.12 19.68
CA LYS A 97 22.61 -5.59 19.64
C LYS A 97 23.46 -6.43 18.67
N PRO A 98 24.50 -5.85 18.07
CA PRO A 98 25.41 -6.60 17.20
C PRO A 98 25.93 -7.85 17.91
N GLY A 99 25.77 -9.02 17.29
CA GLY A 99 26.19 -10.31 17.84
C GLY A 99 25.23 -10.96 18.84
N THR A 100 24.04 -10.40 19.11
CA THR A 100 23.03 -11.03 19.99
C THR A 100 22.50 -12.35 19.40
N ALA A 101 22.18 -12.36 18.11
CA ALA A 101 21.63 -13.51 17.38
C ALA A 101 21.92 -13.37 15.89
N ALA A 102 22.02 -14.50 15.18
CA ALA A 102 22.16 -14.55 13.72
C ALA A 102 20.87 -15.01 13.04
N GLY A 103 20.06 -15.84 13.71
CA GLY A 103 18.80 -16.36 13.20
C GLY A 103 17.80 -16.73 14.29
N ILE A 104 16.68 -17.34 13.88
CA ILE A 104 15.58 -17.71 14.78
C ILE A 104 15.98 -18.73 15.85
N GLU A 105 16.88 -19.67 15.52
CA GLU A 105 17.34 -20.70 16.45
C GLU A 105 18.09 -20.12 17.67
N ASP A 106 18.73 -18.97 17.49
CA ASP A 106 19.48 -18.29 18.55
C ASP A 106 18.54 -17.57 19.55
N LEU A 107 17.23 -17.54 19.27
CA LEU A 107 16.25 -16.92 20.17
C LEU A 107 15.84 -17.84 21.32
N ALA A 108 16.24 -19.11 21.32
CA ALA A 108 15.87 -20.07 22.35
C ALA A 108 16.32 -19.57 23.75
N GLY A 109 15.35 -19.44 24.66
CA GLY A 109 15.55 -18.93 26.01
C GLY A 109 15.73 -17.41 26.14
N LEU A 110 15.69 -16.66 25.04
CA LEU A 110 15.72 -15.19 25.05
C LEU A 110 14.34 -14.59 25.25
N THR A 111 14.30 -13.31 25.60
CA THR A 111 13.09 -12.50 25.64
C THR A 111 13.01 -11.60 24.40
N VAL A 112 11.87 -11.63 23.71
CA VAL A 112 11.55 -10.79 22.55
C VAL A 112 10.48 -9.77 22.93
N ALA A 113 10.81 -8.48 22.86
CA ALA A 113 9.86 -7.39 23.03
C ALA A 113 9.20 -7.00 21.69
N THR A 114 7.87 -6.86 21.68
CA THR A 114 7.14 -6.49 20.46
C THR A 114 5.80 -5.81 20.79
N SER A 115 5.27 -5.04 19.85
CA SER A 115 3.86 -4.62 19.85
C SER A 115 2.94 -5.56 19.04
N TYR A 116 3.47 -6.68 18.54
CA TYR A 116 2.79 -7.60 17.63
C TYR A 116 2.96 -9.06 18.11
N GLU A 117 2.44 -9.34 19.30
CA GLU A 117 2.58 -10.66 19.94
C GLU A 117 2.07 -11.80 19.06
N GLY A 118 0.97 -11.59 18.33
CA GLY A 118 0.36 -12.63 17.50
C GLY A 118 1.28 -13.08 16.37
N ILE A 119 2.03 -12.14 15.78
CA ILE A 119 3.00 -12.44 14.73
C ILE A 119 4.19 -13.21 15.31
N VAL A 120 4.78 -12.70 16.41
CA VAL A 120 6.01 -13.27 16.99
C VAL A 120 5.74 -14.66 17.56
N ALA A 121 4.68 -14.82 18.36
CA ALA A 121 4.35 -16.10 18.98
C ALA A 121 4.08 -17.19 17.92
N LYS A 122 3.36 -16.84 16.84
CA LYS A 122 3.15 -17.76 15.73
C LYS A 122 4.46 -18.14 15.03
N HIS A 123 5.31 -17.15 14.75
CA HIS A 123 6.57 -17.40 14.04
C HIS A 123 7.53 -18.27 14.84
N LEU A 124 7.63 -18.07 16.15
CA LEU A 124 8.41 -18.93 17.06
C LEU A 124 7.85 -20.35 17.09
N ALA A 125 6.53 -20.50 17.22
CA ALA A 125 5.86 -21.80 17.24
C ALA A 125 6.06 -22.58 15.91
N ASP A 126 5.96 -21.90 14.77
CA ASP A 126 6.17 -22.49 13.44
C ASP A 126 7.60 -23.04 13.26
N HIS A 127 8.58 -22.53 14.03
CA HIS A 127 9.99 -22.97 14.02
C HIS A 127 10.37 -23.84 15.23
N GLY A 128 9.44 -24.09 16.15
CA GLY A 128 9.72 -24.89 17.35
C GLY A 128 10.70 -24.24 18.34
N VAL A 129 10.83 -22.92 18.33
CA VAL A 129 11.74 -22.17 19.21
C VAL A 129 11.00 -21.70 20.46
N ASP A 130 11.53 -22.06 21.63
CA ASP A 130 11.00 -21.63 22.93
C ASP A 130 11.67 -20.32 23.37
N ALA A 131 10.96 -19.20 23.22
CA ALA A 131 11.40 -17.87 23.62
C ALA A 131 10.26 -17.12 24.31
N SER A 132 10.60 -16.26 25.27
CA SER A 132 9.61 -15.43 25.97
C SER A 132 9.22 -14.24 25.10
N VAL A 133 7.93 -13.91 25.02
CA VAL A 133 7.43 -12.72 24.30
C VAL A 133 6.84 -11.73 25.30
N VAL A 134 7.24 -10.46 25.20
CA VAL A 134 6.74 -9.37 26.04
C VAL A 134 6.05 -8.31 25.18
N HIS A 135 4.76 -8.06 25.43
CA HIS A 135 4.03 -6.95 24.82
C HIS A 135 4.56 -5.59 25.26
N LEU A 136 4.69 -4.66 24.32
CA LEU A 136 4.85 -3.23 24.55
C LEU A 136 3.93 -2.44 23.62
N ASP A 137 3.34 -1.34 24.11
CA ASP A 137 2.44 -0.50 23.32
C ASP A 137 3.16 0.42 22.31
N GLY A 138 4.49 0.43 22.30
CA GLY A 138 5.35 1.15 21.36
C GLY A 138 6.74 1.43 21.92
N ALA A 139 7.59 2.06 21.10
CA ALA A 139 8.99 2.38 21.43
C ALA A 139 9.77 1.14 21.92
N VAL A 140 9.61 0.04 21.19
CA VAL A 140 10.21 -1.26 21.53
C VAL A 140 11.73 -1.22 21.52
N GLU A 141 12.34 -0.30 20.78
CA GLU A 141 13.80 -0.15 20.69
C GLU A 141 14.44 0.14 22.05
N THR A 142 13.73 0.86 22.93
CA THR A 142 14.18 1.19 24.29
C THR A 142 14.14 -0.02 25.23
N ALA A 143 13.40 -1.08 24.89
CA ALA A 143 13.26 -2.27 25.73
C ALA A 143 14.61 -2.97 25.96
N ILE A 144 15.49 -2.96 24.96
CA ILE A 144 16.83 -3.55 25.05
C ILE A 144 17.73 -2.72 25.97
N GLU A 145 17.66 -1.39 25.89
CA GLU A 145 18.45 -0.51 26.74
C GLU A 145 18.05 -0.63 28.22
N LEU A 146 16.75 -0.78 28.48
CA LEU A 146 16.19 -0.93 29.83
C LEU A 146 16.30 -2.35 30.41
N GLY A 147 16.81 -3.32 29.63
CA GLY A 147 16.94 -4.71 30.05
C GLY A 147 15.61 -5.46 30.19
N VAL A 148 14.57 -5.04 29.45
CA VAL A 148 13.27 -5.72 29.39
C VAL A 148 13.32 -6.92 28.45
N ALA A 149 14.17 -6.88 27.43
CA ALA A 149 14.33 -7.93 26.43
C ALA A 149 15.74 -7.92 25.81
N GLU A 150 16.21 -9.06 25.30
CA GLU A 150 17.46 -9.15 24.54
C GLU A 150 17.28 -8.83 23.06
N VAL A 151 16.07 -9.08 22.53
CA VAL A 151 15.70 -8.94 21.13
C VAL A 151 14.38 -8.17 21.03
N ILE A 152 14.20 -7.44 19.94
CA ILE A 152 12.90 -6.87 19.57
C ILE A 152 12.41 -7.46 18.26
N ALA A 153 11.11 -7.42 18.03
CA ALA A 153 10.51 -7.70 16.73
C ALA A 153 9.56 -6.56 16.36
N ASP A 154 9.83 -5.88 15.26
CA ASP A 154 9.04 -4.72 14.83
C ASP A 154 9.02 -4.51 13.31
N VAL A 155 8.16 -3.59 12.90
CA VAL A 155 8.05 -3.10 11.52
C VAL A 155 9.27 -2.26 11.15
N VAL A 156 9.95 -2.67 10.08
CA VAL A 156 11.12 -2.01 9.51
C VAL A 156 10.80 -1.52 8.10
N GLU A 157 10.79 -0.20 7.92
CA GLU A 157 10.73 0.45 6.60
C GLU A 157 12.14 0.80 6.09
N THR A 158 12.82 1.74 6.75
CA THR A 158 14.19 2.18 6.39
C THR A 158 15.28 1.66 7.33
N GLY A 159 14.89 1.15 8.51
CA GLY A 159 15.80 0.74 9.57
C GLY A 159 16.49 1.88 10.33
N THR A 160 16.10 3.14 10.09
CA THR A 160 16.77 4.30 10.72
C THR A 160 16.58 4.32 12.24
N SER A 161 15.39 4.01 12.75
CA SER A 161 15.12 3.94 14.19
C SER A 161 16.00 2.91 14.89
N LEU A 162 16.11 1.71 14.30
CA LEU A 162 16.96 0.63 14.80
C LEU A 162 18.44 1.04 14.85
N ARG A 163 18.96 1.62 13.76
CA ARG A 163 20.36 2.09 13.71
C ARG A 163 20.66 3.17 14.74
N ASN A 164 19.73 4.11 14.95
CA ASN A 164 19.88 5.16 15.96
C ASN A 164 19.90 4.60 17.40
N ALA A 165 19.21 3.48 17.62
CA ALA A 165 19.23 2.73 18.88
C ALA A 165 20.44 1.75 18.99
N GLY A 166 21.33 1.72 17.99
CA GLY A 166 22.48 0.81 17.97
C GLY A 166 22.11 -0.65 17.75
N LEU A 167 20.96 -0.92 17.12
CA LEU A 167 20.44 -2.25 16.84
C LEU A 167 20.66 -2.64 15.38
N GLU A 168 20.86 -3.94 15.16
CA GLU A 168 21.01 -4.56 13.84
C GLU A 168 19.88 -5.58 13.61
N VAL A 169 19.35 -5.58 12.39
CA VAL A 169 18.41 -6.61 11.95
C VAL A 169 19.17 -7.90 11.68
N PHE A 170 18.60 -9.03 12.06
CA PHE A 170 19.16 -10.35 11.79
C PHE A 170 18.06 -11.30 11.30
N GLY A 171 18.48 -12.43 10.73
CA GLY A 171 17.58 -13.40 10.10
C GLY A 171 16.82 -12.87 8.89
N GLU A 172 16.04 -13.76 8.27
CA GLU A 172 15.09 -13.40 7.22
C GLU A 172 13.92 -12.60 7.78
N PRO A 173 13.24 -11.75 6.97
CA PRO A 173 12.08 -11.05 7.46
C PRO A 173 10.98 -12.05 7.82
N ILE A 174 10.40 -11.90 9.00
CA ILE A 174 9.28 -12.69 9.51
C ILE A 174 8.11 -12.61 8.52
N MET A 175 7.84 -11.40 8.01
CA MET A 175 6.88 -11.18 6.94
C MET A 175 7.14 -9.87 6.17
N LYS A 176 6.46 -9.74 5.03
CA LYS A 176 6.33 -8.49 4.26
C LYS A 176 4.92 -7.93 4.43
N SER A 177 4.81 -6.66 4.77
CA SER A 177 3.53 -5.97 4.93
C SER A 177 3.34 -4.87 3.88
N GLU A 178 2.08 -4.56 3.61
CA GLU A 178 1.62 -3.40 2.85
C GLU A 178 0.20 -3.05 3.30
N ALA A 179 -0.30 -1.91 2.85
CA ALA A 179 -1.70 -1.57 3.01
C ALA A 179 -2.60 -2.50 2.19
N ILE A 180 -3.68 -2.97 2.81
CA ILE A 180 -4.62 -3.93 2.23
C ILE A 180 -6.06 -3.50 2.52
N VAL A 181 -6.98 -3.92 1.64
CA VAL A 181 -8.42 -3.95 1.93
C VAL A 181 -8.75 -5.31 2.52
N ILE A 182 -9.53 -5.30 3.60
CA ILE A 182 -10.02 -6.48 4.28
C ILE A 182 -11.54 -6.51 4.33
N ARG A 183 -12.11 -7.70 4.47
CA ARG A 183 -13.52 -7.93 4.80
C ARG A 183 -13.66 -9.06 5.82
N ARG A 184 -14.87 -9.25 6.36
CA ARG A 184 -15.18 -10.39 7.23
C ARG A 184 -15.12 -11.71 6.45
N VAL A 185 -14.50 -12.74 7.04
CA VAL A 185 -14.45 -14.09 6.45
C VAL A 185 -15.86 -14.60 6.21
N GLY A 186 -16.13 -15.12 5.00
CA GLY A 186 -17.41 -15.71 4.62
C GLY A 186 -18.53 -14.71 4.30
N ALA A 187 -18.23 -13.41 4.17
CA ALA A 187 -19.24 -12.41 3.88
C ALA A 187 -19.90 -12.55 2.49
N GLU A 188 -19.19 -13.04 1.47
CA GLU A 188 -19.68 -13.09 0.06
C GLU A 188 -21.03 -13.78 -0.11
N ALA A 189 -21.27 -14.86 0.63
CA ALA A 189 -22.44 -15.72 0.42
C ALA A 189 -23.75 -15.12 0.99
N GLU A 190 -23.64 -14.15 1.90
CA GLU A 190 -24.78 -13.67 2.70
C GLU A 190 -24.97 -12.14 2.58
N ASP A 191 -24.04 -11.42 1.96
CA ASP A 191 -23.98 -9.97 2.08
C ASP A 191 -24.58 -9.22 0.88
N THR A 192 -25.68 -8.51 1.15
CA THR A 192 -26.30 -7.56 0.22
C THR A 192 -25.36 -6.41 -0.22
N ALA A 193 -24.27 -6.17 0.51
CA ALA A 193 -23.27 -5.15 0.18
C ALA A 193 -22.26 -5.60 -0.89
N GLU A 194 -22.20 -6.89 -1.25
CA GLU A 194 -21.18 -7.44 -2.17
C GLU A 194 -21.09 -6.68 -3.51
N PRO A 195 -22.19 -6.29 -4.19
CA PRO A 195 -22.08 -5.48 -5.41
C PRO A 195 -21.38 -4.14 -5.21
N LYS A 196 -21.55 -3.51 -4.03
CA LYS A 196 -20.89 -2.24 -3.67
C LYS A 196 -19.44 -2.46 -3.28
N VAL A 197 -19.11 -3.56 -2.60
CA VAL A 197 -17.73 -3.97 -2.35
C VAL A 197 -17.00 -4.13 -3.68
N GLN A 198 -17.55 -4.89 -4.63
CA GLN A 198 -16.93 -5.07 -5.94
C GLN A 198 -16.78 -3.75 -6.73
N GLN A 199 -17.76 -2.84 -6.62
CA GLN A 199 -17.63 -1.51 -7.20
C GLN A 199 -16.48 -0.72 -6.55
N PHE A 200 -16.36 -0.75 -5.23
CA PHE A 200 -15.28 -0.10 -4.48
C PHE A 200 -13.91 -0.65 -4.88
N LEU A 201 -13.76 -1.97 -4.91
CA LEU A 201 -12.52 -2.64 -5.32
C LEU A 201 -12.13 -2.27 -6.76
N ARG A 202 -13.08 -2.28 -7.71
CA ARG A 202 -12.82 -1.84 -9.10
C ARG A 202 -12.33 -0.40 -9.20
N ARG A 203 -12.86 0.51 -8.37
CA ARG A 203 -12.38 1.90 -8.35
C ARG A 203 -10.95 1.99 -7.80
N LEU A 204 -10.64 1.28 -6.71
CA LEU A 204 -9.28 1.26 -6.16
C LEU A 204 -8.27 0.61 -7.12
N GLN A 205 -8.65 -0.50 -7.76
CA GLN A 205 -7.85 -1.12 -8.82
C GLN A 205 -7.55 -0.13 -9.95
N GLY A 206 -8.54 0.69 -10.34
CA GLY A 206 -8.31 1.70 -11.36
C GLY A 206 -7.30 2.78 -10.95
N VAL A 207 -7.26 3.15 -9.66
CA VAL A 207 -6.23 4.04 -9.11
C VAL A 207 -4.86 3.35 -9.12
N LEU A 208 -4.80 2.07 -8.74
CA LEU A 208 -3.56 1.29 -8.76
C LEU A 208 -2.94 1.20 -10.15
N VAL A 209 -3.77 0.91 -11.17
CA VAL A 209 -3.33 0.91 -12.57
C VAL A 209 -2.84 2.29 -12.94
N ALA A 210 -3.64 3.34 -12.70
CA ALA A 210 -3.28 4.70 -13.08
C ALA A 210 -1.94 5.17 -12.51
N ARG A 211 -1.60 4.81 -11.27
CA ARG A 211 -0.32 5.15 -10.63
C ARG A 211 0.90 4.51 -11.32
N THR A 212 0.71 3.46 -12.12
CA THR A 212 1.80 2.81 -12.86
C THR A 212 2.05 3.40 -14.24
N TYR A 213 1.21 4.34 -14.69
CA TYR A 213 1.31 5.00 -15.99
C TYR A 213 1.31 6.52 -15.86
N VAL A 214 1.81 7.19 -16.90
CA VAL A 214 1.54 8.59 -17.18
C VAL A 214 0.87 8.70 -18.54
N MET A 215 0.06 9.74 -18.73
CA MET A 215 -0.37 10.12 -20.07
C MET A 215 0.76 10.95 -20.69
N MET A 216 1.31 10.48 -21.80
CA MET A 216 2.34 11.20 -22.54
C MET A 216 1.71 11.82 -23.79
N ASP A 217 1.94 13.11 -23.96
CA ASP A 217 1.55 13.88 -25.14
C ASP A 217 2.81 14.48 -25.76
N TYR A 218 2.91 14.47 -27.09
CA TYR A 218 4.01 15.09 -27.81
C TYR A 218 3.63 15.43 -29.25
N ASP A 219 4.34 16.39 -29.82
CA ASP A 219 4.24 16.75 -31.24
C ASP A 219 5.35 16.06 -32.02
N CYS A 220 5.05 15.48 -33.18
CA CYS A 220 6.07 14.95 -34.08
C CYS A 220 5.73 15.20 -35.56
N ARG A 221 6.76 15.14 -36.40
CA ARG A 221 6.58 15.15 -37.86
C ARG A 221 5.94 13.85 -38.31
N VAL A 222 5.05 13.91 -39.30
CA VAL A 222 4.38 12.73 -39.88
C VAL A 222 5.41 11.66 -40.32
N GLU A 223 6.55 12.09 -40.86
CA GLU A 223 7.65 11.21 -41.29
C GLU A 223 8.29 10.37 -40.16
N GLN A 224 8.18 10.82 -38.90
CA GLN A 224 8.72 10.14 -37.73
C GLN A 224 7.65 9.38 -36.95
N LEU A 225 6.38 9.43 -37.39
CA LEU A 225 5.24 8.90 -36.66
C LEU A 225 5.40 7.39 -36.37
N GLU A 226 5.81 6.59 -37.36
CA GLU A 226 5.97 5.14 -37.15
C GLU A 226 6.98 4.81 -36.04
N LYS A 227 8.11 5.54 -35.98
CA LYS A 227 9.11 5.36 -34.93
C LYS A 227 8.57 5.81 -33.58
N ALA A 228 7.85 6.93 -33.55
CA ALA A 228 7.26 7.45 -32.33
C ALA A 228 6.18 6.51 -31.76
N VAL A 229 5.33 5.94 -32.61
CA VAL A 229 4.33 4.92 -32.25
C VAL A 229 4.99 3.65 -31.71
N ALA A 230 6.14 3.25 -32.26
CA ALA A 230 6.89 2.09 -31.74
C ALA A 230 7.45 2.34 -30.32
N LEU A 231 7.80 3.59 -29.98
CA LEU A 231 8.24 3.98 -28.63
C LEU A 231 7.06 4.10 -27.66
N THR A 232 5.91 4.57 -28.13
CA THR A 232 4.70 4.76 -27.33
C THR A 232 3.49 4.03 -27.93
N PRO A 233 3.45 2.69 -27.87
CA PRO A 233 2.35 1.91 -28.46
C PRO A 233 1.01 2.10 -27.74
N GLY A 234 1.02 2.68 -26.54
CA GLY A 234 -0.16 2.79 -25.69
C GLY A 234 -0.63 1.42 -25.17
N LEU A 235 -1.85 1.38 -24.63
CA LEU A 235 -2.49 0.14 -24.19
C LEU A 235 -3.21 -0.59 -25.34
N GLU A 236 -3.94 0.18 -26.15
CA GLU A 236 -4.63 -0.32 -27.36
C GLU A 236 -3.93 0.17 -28.62
N SER A 237 -3.78 1.49 -28.72
CA SER A 237 -3.05 2.21 -29.78
C SER A 237 -2.84 3.65 -29.32
N PRO A 238 -1.78 4.35 -29.74
CA PRO A 238 -1.69 5.79 -29.51
C PRO A 238 -2.81 6.52 -30.27
N THR A 239 -3.29 7.61 -29.67
CA THR A 239 -4.17 8.57 -30.36
C THR A 239 -3.30 9.51 -31.18
N VAL A 240 -3.63 9.70 -32.46
CA VAL A 240 -2.89 10.59 -33.36
C VAL A 240 -3.85 11.64 -33.91
N SER A 241 -3.50 12.92 -33.78
CA SER A 241 -4.32 14.05 -34.23
C SER A 241 -3.50 15.03 -35.08
N PRO A 242 -3.97 15.45 -36.26
CA PRO A 242 -3.26 16.43 -37.07
C PRO A 242 -3.21 17.80 -36.37
N LEU A 243 -2.08 18.50 -36.49
CA LEU A 243 -1.93 19.87 -36.01
C LEU A 243 -2.27 20.88 -37.11
N HIS A 244 -2.42 22.15 -36.71
CA HIS A 244 -2.59 23.26 -37.65
C HIS A 244 -1.39 23.43 -38.58
N ASN A 245 -0.17 23.22 -38.06
CA ASN A 245 1.03 23.26 -38.88
C ASN A 245 1.13 21.99 -39.73
N GLU A 246 1.17 22.16 -41.05
CA GLU A 246 1.20 21.04 -41.99
C GLU A 246 2.41 20.13 -41.77
N GLY A 247 2.17 18.82 -41.86
CA GLY A 247 3.19 17.79 -41.65
C GLY A 247 3.52 17.50 -40.18
N TRP A 248 2.74 18.03 -39.22
CA TRP A 248 2.84 17.69 -37.80
C TRP A 248 1.58 17.00 -37.27
N VAL A 249 1.78 16.14 -36.28
CA VAL A 249 0.72 15.47 -35.51
C VAL A 249 1.03 15.55 -34.02
N ALA A 250 0.00 15.65 -33.20
CA ALA A 250 0.06 15.35 -31.78
C ALA A 250 -0.22 13.86 -31.56
N VAL A 251 0.59 13.23 -30.74
CA VAL A 251 0.43 11.83 -30.33
C VAL A 251 0.19 11.78 -28.83
N ARG A 252 -0.79 11.00 -28.42
CA ARG A 252 -1.12 10.74 -27.01
C ARG A 252 -1.13 9.24 -26.72
N ALA A 253 -0.40 8.82 -25.70
CA ALA A 253 -0.32 7.43 -25.28
C ALA A 253 -0.12 7.30 -23.78
N MET A 254 -0.70 6.24 -23.18
CA MET A 254 -0.32 5.83 -21.83
C MET A 254 1.03 5.12 -21.87
N VAL A 255 1.95 5.55 -21.01
CA VAL A 255 3.33 5.04 -20.94
C VAL A 255 3.66 4.62 -19.51
N PRO A 256 4.31 3.47 -19.28
CA PRO A 256 4.74 3.07 -17.93
C PRO A 256 5.60 4.16 -17.27
N SER A 257 5.23 4.58 -16.06
CA SER A 257 5.88 5.73 -15.38
C SER A 257 7.39 5.52 -15.16
N LYS A 258 7.83 4.26 -15.03
CA LYS A 258 9.25 3.92 -14.85
C LYS A 258 10.09 4.11 -16.11
N GLU A 259 9.45 4.08 -17.28
CA GLU A 259 10.12 4.20 -18.58
C GLU A 259 9.95 5.59 -19.19
N ALA A 260 9.05 6.40 -18.63
CA ALA A 260 8.66 7.69 -19.18
C ALA A 260 9.87 8.57 -19.55
N GLN A 261 10.85 8.75 -18.65
CA GLN A 261 12.01 9.62 -18.92
C GLN A 261 12.86 9.11 -20.09
N ARG A 262 13.17 7.81 -20.12
CA ARG A 262 13.90 7.20 -21.23
C ARG A 262 13.15 7.39 -22.55
N ILE A 263 11.84 7.16 -22.54
CA ILE A 263 11.00 7.33 -23.74
C ILE A 263 10.95 8.79 -24.19
N MET A 264 10.93 9.75 -23.26
CA MET A 264 11.03 11.18 -23.60
C MET A 264 12.34 11.51 -24.31
N ASP A 265 13.47 10.96 -23.85
CA ASP A 265 14.77 11.14 -24.51
C ASP A 265 14.76 10.52 -25.92
N ASP A 266 14.30 9.26 -26.04
CA ASP A 266 14.22 8.54 -27.32
C ASP A 266 13.31 9.29 -28.33
N LEU A 267 12.18 9.84 -27.86
CA LEU A 267 11.27 10.66 -28.66
C LEU A 267 11.93 11.97 -29.09
N TYR A 268 12.66 12.62 -28.21
CA TYR A 268 13.35 13.88 -28.52
C TYR A 268 14.40 13.71 -29.62
N ASP A 269 15.15 12.61 -29.55
CA ASP A 269 16.21 12.25 -30.51
C ASP A 269 15.68 12.00 -31.92
N ILE A 270 14.47 11.43 -32.04
CA ILE A 270 13.81 11.26 -33.34
C ILE A 270 13.08 12.53 -33.82
N GLY A 271 13.13 13.62 -33.05
CA GLY A 271 12.62 14.92 -33.45
C GLY A 271 11.27 15.31 -32.86
N ALA A 272 10.73 14.56 -31.89
CA ALA A 272 9.52 14.96 -31.18
C ALA A 272 9.76 16.22 -30.32
N ARG A 273 8.73 17.03 -30.15
CA ARG A 273 8.77 18.31 -29.42
C ARG A 273 7.57 18.43 -28.49
N ALA A 274 7.66 19.37 -27.55
CA ALA A 274 6.63 19.61 -26.53
C ALA A 274 6.20 18.32 -25.79
N ILE A 275 7.17 17.42 -25.53
CA ILE A 275 6.93 16.14 -24.88
C ILE A 275 6.60 16.41 -23.42
N LEU A 276 5.39 16.05 -23.00
CA LEU A 276 4.90 16.27 -21.65
C LEU A 276 4.27 15.01 -21.09
N THR A 277 4.25 14.93 -19.76
CA THR A 277 3.60 13.85 -19.02
C THR A 277 2.57 14.42 -18.06
N THR A 278 1.37 13.84 -18.05
CA THR A 278 0.30 14.17 -17.12
C THR A 278 -0.02 12.97 -16.24
N ALA A 279 -0.19 13.19 -14.94
CA ALA A 279 -0.60 12.15 -14.01
C ALA A 279 -2.04 11.69 -14.30
N ILE A 280 -2.30 10.40 -14.12
CA ILE A 280 -3.63 9.80 -14.27
C ILE A 280 -4.13 9.47 -12.86
N HIS A 281 -5.35 9.89 -12.51
CA HIS A 281 -5.93 9.57 -11.20
C HIS A 281 -6.56 8.19 -11.14
N ALA A 282 -7.25 7.76 -12.21
CA ALA A 282 -7.85 6.43 -12.30
C ALA A 282 -7.94 5.97 -13.76
N CYS A 283 -7.74 4.67 -14.00
CA CYS A 283 -7.81 4.04 -15.32
C CYS A 283 -8.43 2.65 -15.19
N ARG A 284 -9.46 2.34 -15.99
CA ARG A 284 -10.06 1.00 -16.04
C ARG A 284 -9.60 0.31 -17.31
N LEU A 285 -9.06 -0.90 -17.15
CA LEU A 285 -8.70 -1.80 -18.23
C LEU A 285 -9.78 -2.87 -18.37
#